data_AF-A0A1G2YZU4-F1
#
_entry.id   AF-A0A1G2YZU4-F1
#
_cell.length_a   1.000
_cell.length_b   1.000
_cell.length_c   1.000
_cell.angle_alpha   90.00
_cell.angle_beta   90.00
_cell.angle_gamma   90.00
#
_symmetry.space_group_name_H-M   'P 1'
#
loop_
_entity.id
_entity.type
_entity.pdbx_description
1 polymer ?
#
loop_
_entity_poly.entity_id
_entity_poly.type
_entity_poly.pdbx_seq_one_letter_code
_entity_poly.pdbx_strand_id
1 'polypeptide(L)'
;MKKEVELNKAKWLVEPGCVILVTSGTMQNPNVMTFSWQTPVNSADPCLILLAISHARYSYELIKQNHELVINIPGEELLEQIHLVGQGTGRNRDKFVESGLTPVSAGTVEPPLIEECAGHLECRVVEIFKMQSHDLLICQVVRALAEADFFDGRWIPEKFHTLHYLAGNQYGLMTRTVEARGKR
;
A
#
# COMPACT_ATOMS: atom_id res chain seq x y z
N MET A 1 -15.11 -28.32 14.40
CA MET A 1 -15.01 -29.16 13.18
C MET A 1 -14.57 -28.28 12.03
N LYS A 2 -13.56 -28.69 11.24
CA LYS A 2 -13.09 -27.93 10.07
C LYS A 2 -14.01 -28.21 8.86
N LYS A 3 -14.08 -27.28 7.91
CA LYS A 3 -14.81 -27.44 6.64
C LYS A 3 -13.87 -27.17 5.47
N GLU A 4 -14.12 -27.80 4.33
CA GLU A 4 -13.42 -27.52 3.08
C GLU A 4 -13.72 -26.10 2.60
N VAL A 5 -12.72 -25.48 1.95
CA VAL A 5 -12.81 -24.14 1.37
C VAL A 5 -12.63 -24.26 -0.13
N GLU A 6 -13.50 -23.62 -0.90
CA GLU A 6 -13.38 -23.56 -2.36
C GLU A 6 -12.03 -22.93 -2.76
N LEU A 7 -11.33 -23.50 -3.75
CA LEU A 7 -9.98 -23.08 -4.10
C LEU A 7 -9.89 -21.61 -4.55
N ASN A 8 -10.92 -21.08 -5.19
CA ASN A 8 -11.01 -19.67 -5.58
C ASN A 8 -11.14 -18.70 -4.38
N LYS A 9 -11.46 -19.22 -3.18
CA LYS A 9 -11.54 -18.49 -1.91
C LYS A 9 -10.36 -18.80 -0.99
N ALA A 10 -9.47 -19.72 -1.34
CA ALA A 10 -8.37 -20.15 -0.48
C ALA A 10 -7.45 -18.99 -0.05
N LYS A 11 -7.28 -17.95 -0.88
CA LYS A 11 -6.48 -16.77 -0.53
C LYS A 11 -6.94 -16.08 0.76
N TRP A 12 -8.23 -16.16 1.09
CA TRP A 12 -8.81 -15.55 2.30
C TRP A 12 -8.37 -16.23 3.60
N LEU A 13 -7.64 -17.36 3.52
CA LEU A 13 -7.03 -17.99 4.68
C LEU A 13 -5.75 -17.30 5.15
N VAL A 14 -5.11 -16.51 4.28
CA VAL A 14 -3.85 -15.79 4.57
C VAL A 14 -4.05 -14.28 4.61
N GLU A 15 -4.97 -13.76 3.80
CA GLU A 15 -5.47 -12.38 3.93
C GLU A 15 -6.15 -12.17 5.29
N PRO A 16 -6.08 -10.97 5.89
CA PRO A 16 -5.84 -9.70 5.21
C PRO A 16 -4.44 -9.07 5.37
N GLY A 17 -3.82 -8.72 4.24
CA GLY A 17 -2.63 -7.85 4.21
C GLY A 17 -2.96 -6.42 4.63
N CYS A 18 -1.94 -5.69 5.09
CA CYS A 18 -2.06 -4.26 5.40
C CYS A 18 -2.42 -3.49 4.12
N VAL A 19 -3.45 -2.65 4.21
CA VAL A 19 -3.87 -1.73 3.16
C VAL A 19 -2.92 -0.55 3.11
N ILE A 20 -2.48 -0.23 1.90
CA ILE A 20 -1.64 0.93 1.59
C ILE A 20 -2.28 1.72 0.44
N LEU A 21 -1.85 2.97 0.29
CA LEU A 21 -2.13 3.78 -0.89
C LEU A 21 -0.86 3.87 -1.75
N VAL A 22 -0.95 3.47 -3.00
CA VAL A 22 0.16 3.57 -3.97
C VAL A 22 -0.08 4.78 -4.86
N THR A 23 0.83 5.74 -4.83
CA THR A 23 0.84 6.86 -5.78
C THR A 23 1.84 6.58 -6.91
N SER A 24 1.51 7.13 -8.08
CA SER A 24 2.22 6.91 -9.34
C SER A 24 2.05 8.15 -10.24
N GLY A 25 2.87 8.25 -11.29
CA GLY A 25 2.87 9.42 -12.18
C GLY A 25 3.77 10.52 -11.64
N THR A 26 3.38 11.77 -11.83
CA THR A 26 4.17 12.95 -11.40
C THR A 26 3.29 13.92 -10.64
N MET A 27 3.86 14.96 -10.03
CA MET A 27 3.09 16.02 -9.39
C MET A 27 2.09 16.72 -10.35
N GLN A 28 2.39 16.76 -11.66
CA GLN A 28 1.52 17.37 -12.67
C GLN A 28 0.39 16.43 -13.12
N ASN A 29 0.60 15.12 -13.05
CA ASN A 29 -0.40 14.11 -13.39
C ASN A 29 -0.34 12.95 -12.37
N PRO A 30 -0.75 13.20 -11.12
CA PRO A 30 -0.63 12.21 -10.07
C PRO A 30 -1.83 11.25 -10.12
N ASN A 31 -1.60 10.00 -9.74
CA ASN A 31 -2.67 9.03 -9.55
C ASN A 31 -2.43 8.21 -8.29
N VAL A 32 -3.51 7.84 -7.61
CA VAL A 32 -3.51 7.05 -6.38
C VAL A 32 -4.41 5.82 -6.51
N MET A 33 -4.01 4.72 -5.90
CA MET A 33 -4.87 3.54 -5.76
C MET A 33 -4.69 2.84 -4.41
N THR A 34 -5.77 2.22 -3.95
CA THR A 34 -5.74 1.33 -2.79
C THR A 34 -5.18 -0.04 -3.15
N PHE A 35 -4.31 -0.57 -2.30
CA PHE A 35 -3.56 -1.78 -2.57
C PHE A 35 -3.36 -2.58 -1.28
N SER A 36 -3.48 -3.91 -1.31
CA SER A 36 -3.21 -4.78 -0.16
C SER A 36 -2.26 -5.94 -0.47
N TRP A 37 -1.98 -6.20 -1.75
CA TRP A 37 -1.16 -7.34 -2.19
C TRP A 37 0.33 -7.02 -2.20
N GLN A 38 0.84 -6.67 -1.03
CA GLN A 38 2.21 -6.26 -0.81
C GLN A 38 2.86 -7.06 0.33
N THR A 39 4.19 -7.24 0.26
CA THR A 39 4.96 -7.80 1.37
C THR A 39 6.42 -7.36 1.29
N PRO A 40 7.12 -7.16 2.43
CA PRO A 40 8.57 -7.10 2.45
C PRO A 40 9.18 -8.38 1.88
N VAL A 41 10.27 -8.25 1.12
CA VAL A 41 11.08 -9.38 0.59
C VAL A 41 12.54 -9.34 1.03
N ASN A 42 13.05 -8.16 1.41
CA ASN A 42 14.34 -8.00 2.06
C ASN A 42 14.26 -6.85 3.07
N SER A 43 14.74 -7.06 4.29
CA SER A 43 14.79 -6.03 5.35
C SER A 43 16.20 -5.49 5.59
N ALA A 44 17.23 -6.09 5.01
CA ALA A 44 18.58 -5.52 4.97
C ALA A 44 18.64 -4.35 3.99
N ASP A 45 19.74 -3.61 3.96
CA ASP A 45 19.98 -2.57 2.93
C ASP A 45 20.47 -3.24 1.63
N PRO A 46 19.73 -3.12 0.49
CA PRO A 46 18.51 -2.33 0.28
C PRO A 46 17.22 -3.03 0.73
N CYS A 47 16.34 -2.28 1.40
CA CYS A 47 15.01 -2.76 1.78
C CYS A 47 14.15 -2.91 0.52
N LEU A 48 13.55 -4.09 0.35
CA LEU A 48 12.76 -4.44 -0.85
C LEU A 48 11.33 -4.81 -0.46
N ILE A 49 10.36 -4.26 -1.18
CA ILE A 49 8.94 -4.58 -1.07
C ILE A 49 8.45 -5.16 -2.40
N LEU A 50 7.70 -6.26 -2.35
CA LEU A 50 7.01 -6.82 -3.51
C LEU A 50 5.59 -6.29 -3.59
N LEU A 51 5.17 -5.85 -4.77
CA LEU A 51 3.77 -5.50 -5.10
C LEU A 51 3.27 -6.40 -6.23
N ALA A 52 2.13 -7.07 -6.03
CA ALA A 52 1.46 -7.84 -7.09
C ALA A 52 0.34 -7.01 -7.75
N ILE A 53 0.63 -6.35 -8.87
CA ILE A 53 -0.26 -5.35 -9.49
C ILE A 53 -0.91 -5.86 -10.78
N SER A 54 -2.22 -5.69 -10.90
CA SER A 54 -2.95 -6.07 -12.11
C SER A 54 -2.61 -5.18 -13.30
N HIS A 55 -2.49 -5.77 -14.48
CA HIS A 55 -2.24 -5.05 -15.74
C HIS A 55 -3.34 -4.04 -16.08
N ALA A 56 -4.54 -4.21 -15.55
CA ALA A 56 -5.67 -3.31 -15.81
C ALA A 56 -5.57 -1.97 -15.05
N ARG A 57 -4.67 -1.85 -14.06
CA ARG A 57 -4.58 -0.65 -13.21
C ARG A 57 -3.88 0.48 -13.95
N TYR A 58 -4.46 1.68 -13.88
CA TYR A 58 -3.82 2.87 -14.44
C TYR A 58 -2.47 3.15 -13.77
N SER A 59 -2.36 2.95 -12.45
CA SER A 59 -1.08 3.06 -11.74
C SER A 59 -0.01 2.15 -12.31
N TYR A 60 -0.34 0.95 -12.79
CA TYR A 60 0.65 0.05 -13.40
C TYR A 60 1.24 0.64 -14.67
N GLU A 61 0.43 1.33 -15.48
CA GLU A 61 0.94 1.99 -16.68
C GLU A 61 1.87 3.15 -16.36
N LEU A 62 1.49 3.98 -15.39
CA LEU A 62 2.32 5.10 -14.93
C LEU A 62 3.63 4.62 -14.30
N ILE A 63 3.58 3.57 -13.47
CA ILE A 63 4.76 2.99 -12.84
C ILE A 63 5.73 2.43 -13.90
N LYS A 64 5.22 1.82 -14.97
CA LYS A 64 6.08 1.35 -16.08
C LYS A 64 6.75 2.47 -16.87
N GLN A 65 6.21 3.69 -16.85
CA GLN A 65 6.80 4.82 -17.56
C GLN A 65 8.04 5.33 -16.83
N ASN A 66 7.93 5.53 -15.50
CA ASN A 66 8.95 6.23 -14.73
C ASN A 66 9.74 5.30 -13.80
N HIS A 67 9.32 4.03 -13.64
CA HIS A 67 9.93 3.06 -12.72
C HIS A 67 9.95 3.50 -11.25
N GLU A 68 9.03 4.38 -10.86
CA GLU A 68 8.93 4.96 -9.52
C GLU A 68 7.50 4.88 -8.99
N LEU A 69 7.37 4.78 -7.67
CA LEU A 69 6.11 4.83 -6.92
C LEU A 69 6.36 5.28 -5.48
N VAL A 70 5.30 5.71 -4.80
CA VAL A 70 5.33 5.87 -3.34
C VAL A 70 4.28 4.97 -2.72
N ILE A 71 4.67 4.25 -1.67
CA ILE A 71 3.77 3.52 -0.77
C ILE A 71 3.46 4.43 0.41
N ASN A 72 2.19 4.78 0.61
CA ASN A 72 1.71 5.61 1.71
C ASN A 72 0.90 4.74 2.67
N ILE A 73 1.10 4.93 3.97
CA ILE A 73 0.47 4.14 5.03
C ILE A 73 -0.65 4.96 5.68
N PRO A 74 -1.92 4.69 5.35
CA PRO A 74 -3.05 5.45 5.90
C PRO A 74 -3.52 4.86 7.24
N GLY A 75 -4.10 5.71 8.10
CA GLY A 75 -4.79 5.30 9.31
C GLY A 75 -6.30 5.14 9.11
N GLU A 76 -6.99 4.68 10.16
CA GLU A 76 -8.44 4.41 10.16
C GLU A 76 -9.29 5.63 9.77
N GLU A 77 -8.80 6.83 10.07
CA GLU A 77 -9.44 8.10 9.75
C GLU A 77 -9.60 8.35 8.25
N LEU A 78 -8.83 7.64 7.41
CA LEU A 78 -8.89 7.73 5.96
C LEU A 78 -9.73 6.61 5.31
N LEU A 79 -10.50 5.84 6.07
CA LEU A 79 -11.25 4.68 5.56
C LEU A 79 -12.10 5.01 4.31
N GLU A 80 -12.82 6.13 4.32
CA GLU A 80 -13.68 6.52 3.20
C GLU A 80 -12.87 6.88 1.95
N GLN A 81 -11.76 7.61 2.12
CA GLN A 81 -10.84 7.96 1.05
C GLN A 81 -10.16 6.71 0.47
N ILE A 82 -9.70 5.80 1.33
CA ILE A 82 -9.16 4.49 0.96
C ILE A 82 -10.17 3.70 0.14
N HIS A 83 -11.43 3.66 0.57
CA HIS A 83 -12.45 2.95 -0.17
C HIS A 83 -12.70 3.59 -1.54
N LEU A 84 -12.83 4.92 -1.57
CA LEU A 84 -13.10 5.70 -2.77
C LEU A 84 -12.00 5.55 -3.83
N VAL A 85 -10.73 5.76 -3.47
CA VAL A 85 -9.62 5.69 -4.44
C VAL A 85 -9.32 4.26 -4.89
N GLY A 86 -9.78 3.25 -4.15
CA GLY A 86 -9.80 1.85 -4.58
C GLY A 86 -10.83 1.56 -5.68
N GLN A 87 -11.83 2.42 -5.84
CA GLN A 87 -12.87 2.30 -6.86
C GLN A 87 -12.51 3.08 -8.14
N GLY A 88 -13.01 2.58 -9.27
CA GLY A 88 -12.82 3.22 -10.57
C GLY A 88 -11.35 3.29 -11.04
N THR A 89 -11.18 3.81 -12.24
CA THR A 89 -9.86 4.03 -12.85
C THR A 89 -9.52 5.51 -12.87
N GLY A 90 -8.25 5.85 -12.63
CA GLY A 90 -7.75 7.23 -12.69
C GLY A 90 -7.52 7.74 -14.12
N ARG A 91 -7.77 6.92 -15.16
CA ARG A 91 -7.58 7.33 -16.57
C ARG A 91 -8.39 8.57 -16.96
N ASN A 92 -9.60 8.65 -16.43
CA ASN A 92 -10.60 9.65 -16.79
C ASN A 92 -11.12 10.40 -15.55
N ARG A 93 -10.45 10.25 -14.41
CA ARG A 93 -10.90 10.74 -13.11
C ARG A 93 -9.70 11.19 -12.31
N ASP A 94 -9.80 12.37 -11.71
CA ASP A 94 -8.82 12.85 -10.76
C ASP A 94 -9.19 12.35 -9.36
N LYS A 95 -8.50 11.30 -8.93
CA LYS A 95 -8.78 10.66 -7.63
C LYS A 95 -8.33 11.50 -6.44
N PHE A 96 -7.38 12.41 -6.61
CA PHE A 96 -6.99 13.32 -5.53
C PHE A 96 -8.08 14.35 -5.29
N VAL A 97 -8.60 14.96 -6.35
CA VAL A 97 -9.71 15.91 -6.26
C VAL A 97 -10.97 15.25 -5.66
N GLU A 98 -11.31 14.04 -6.12
CA GLU A 98 -12.51 13.35 -5.64
C GLU A 98 -12.42 12.89 -4.18
N SER A 99 -11.23 12.50 -3.71
CA SER A 99 -11.02 12.02 -2.34
C SER A 99 -10.69 13.13 -1.34
N GLY A 100 -10.26 14.29 -1.82
CA GLY A 100 -9.77 15.38 -0.98
C GLY A 100 -8.42 15.09 -0.33
N LEU A 101 -7.70 14.05 -0.77
CA LEU A 101 -6.33 13.76 -0.32
C LEU A 101 -5.37 14.81 -0.88
N THR A 102 -4.34 15.15 -0.11
CA THR A 102 -3.40 16.22 -0.46
C THR A 102 -2.08 15.65 -1.00
N PRO A 103 -1.81 15.76 -2.31
CA PRO A 103 -0.52 15.33 -2.87
C PRO A 103 0.59 16.28 -2.43
N VAL A 104 1.72 15.73 -1.99
CA VAL A 104 2.91 16.49 -1.58
C VAL A 104 4.14 15.97 -2.33
N SER A 105 5.06 16.85 -2.72
CA SER A 105 6.27 16.44 -3.44
C SER A 105 7.14 15.50 -2.60
N ALA A 106 7.55 14.39 -3.21
CA ALA A 106 8.51 13.46 -2.64
C ALA A 106 9.95 14.01 -2.71
N GLY A 107 10.85 13.41 -1.94
CA GLY A 107 12.24 13.89 -1.84
C GLY A 107 13.20 13.26 -2.86
N THR A 108 12.89 12.07 -3.37
CA THR A 108 13.81 11.24 -4.17
C THR A 108 13.17 10.59 -5.41
N VAL A 109 11.84 10.69 -5.56
CA VAL A 109 11.06 10.14 -6.68
C VAL A 109 10.03 11.15 -7.18
N GLU A 110 9.49 10.95 -8.39
CA GLU A 110 8.48 11.85 -8.99
C GLU A 110 7.04 11.71 -8.47
N PRO A 111 6.52 10.49 -8.16
CA PRO A 111 5.17 10.35 -7.64
C PRO A 111 5.02 11.03 -6.27
N PRO A 112 3.88 11.68 -5.98
CA PRO A 112 3.72 12.44 -4.75
C PRO A 112 3.52 11.53 -3.53
N LEU A 113 3.87 12.04 -2.35
CA LEU A 113 3.38 11.56 -1.05
C LEU A 113 1.92 11.97 -0.85
N ILE A 114 1.26 11.44 0.17
CA ILE A 114 -0.08 11.85 0.62
C ILE A 114 0.04 12.44 2.02
N GLU A 115 -0.22 13.74 2.20
CA GLU A 115 0.02 14.46 3.46
C GLU A 115 -0.63 13.78 4.68
N GLU A 116 -1.83 13.24 4.50
CA GLU A 116 -2.63 12.67 5.58
C GLU A 116 -2.15 11.28 6.03
N CYS A 117 -1.24 10.63 5.29
CA CYS A 117 -0.74 9.30 5.65
C CYS A 117 0.38 9.38 6.69
N ALA A 118 0.33 8.51 7.70
CA ALA A 118 1.30 8.47 8.79
C ALA A 118 2.70 7.98 8.39
N GLY A 119 2.86 7.41 7.19
CA GLY A 119 4.16 6.93 6.73
C GLY A 119 4.25 6.82 5.23
N HIS A 120 5.48 6.89 4.73
CA HIS A 120 5.80 6.89 3.31
C HIS A 120 7.03 6.04 3.02
N LEU A 121 6.99 5.29 1.92
CA LEU A 121 8.15 4.66 1.31
C LEU A 121 8.25 5.15 -0.13
N GLU A 122 9.29 5.92 -0.43
CA GLU A 122 9.63 6.29 -1.80
C GLU A 122 10.41 5.14 -2.43
N CYS A 123 9.96 4.68 -3.59
CA CYS A 123 10.39 3.41 -4.16
C CYS A 123 10.78 3.53 -5.63
N ARG A 124 11.83 2.78 -6.02
CA ARG A 124 12.18 2.51 -7.42
C ARG A 124 11.97 1.04 -7.75
N VAL A 125 11.37 0.75 -8.90
CA VAL A 125 11.15 -0.62 -9.37
C VAL A 125 12.46 -1.16 -9.94
N VAL A 126 13.00 -2.19 -9.30
CA VAL A 126 14.28 -2.81 -9.68
C VAL A 126 14.11 -4.10 -10.49
N GLU A 127 12.97 -4.77 -10.37
CA GLU A 127 12.68 -6.01 -11.09
C GLU A 127 11.17 -6.15 -11.35
N ILE A 128 10.79 -6.74 -12.49
CA ILE A 128 9.38 -7.02 -12.83
C ILE A 128 9.24 -8.46 -13.31
N PHE A 129 8.62 -9.30 -12.49
CA PHE A 129 8.26 -10.66 -12.88
C PHE A 129 6.90 -10.67 -13.57
N LYS A 130 6.88 -11.11 -14.83
CA LYS A 130 5.66 -11.19 -15.65
C LYS A 130 4.79 -12.38 -15.23
N MET A 131 3.53 -12.13 -14.88
CA MET A 131 2.54 -13.20 -14.72
C MET A 131 1.32 -12.97 -15.61
N GLN A 132 0.38 -13.92 -15.60
CA GLN A 132 -0.76 -13.94 -16.51
C GLN A 132 -1.70 -12.72 -16.36
N SER A 133 -1.97 -12.27 -15.13
CA SER A 133 -2.95 -11.20 -14.85
C SER A 133 -2.41 -10.06 -13.98
N HIS A 134 -1.36 -10.34 -13.21
CA HIS A 134 -0.69 -9.42 -12.30
C HIS A 134 0.81 -9.57 -12.50
N ASP A 135 1.54 -8.48 -12.54
CA ASP A 135 3.00 -8.56 -12.46
C ASP A 135 3.45 -8.40 -11.01
N LEU A 136 4.58 -9.02 -10.67
CA LEU A 136 5.23 -8.84 -9.37
C LEU A 136 6.35 -7.81 -9.56
N LEU A 137 6.21 -6.66 -8.90
CA LEU A 137 7.20 -5.59 -8.92
C LEU A 137 8.04 -5.69 -7.66
N ILE A 138 9.36 -5.81 -7.81
CA ILE A 138 10.29 -5.65 -6.69
C ILE A 138 10.68 -4.19 -6.62
N CYS A 139 10.36 -3.56 -5.50
CA CYS A 139 10.52 -2.14 -5.27
C CYS A 139 11.60 -1.92 -4.22
N GLN A 140 12.70 -1.26 -4.60
CA GLN A 140 13.71 -0.80 -3.66
C GLN A 140 13.22 0.47 -2.98
N VAL A 141 13.17 0.45 -1.64
CA VAL A 141 12.91 1.63 -0.83
C VAL A 141 14.16 2.51 -0.85
N VAL A 142 14.03 3.73 -1.35
CA VAL A 142 15.12 4.72 -1.43
C VAL A 142 15.00 5.84 -0.40
N ARG A 143 13.80 6.03 0.18
CA ARG A 143 13.56 6.89 1.35
C ARG A 143 12.33 6.39 2.11
N ALA A 144 12.37 6.49 3.44
CA ALA A 144 11.26 6.14 4.31
C ALA A 144 11.02 7.23 5.35
N LEU A 145 9.75 7.47 5.67
CA LEU A 145 9.28 8.44 6.66
C LEU A 145 8.14 7.81 7.46
N ALA A 146 8.05 8.15 8.75
CA ALA A 146 6.92 7.78 9.59
C ALA A 146 6.72 8.84 10.67
N GLU A 147 5.47 9.01 11.10
CA GLU A 147 5.11 9.84 12.25
C GLU A 147 5.73 9.29 13.53
N ALA A 148 6.53 10.12 14.20
CA ALA A 148 7.33 9.70 15.35
C ALA A 148 6.48 9.20 16.53
N ASP A 149 5.27 9.73 16.68
CA ASP A 149 4.36 9.32 17.76
C ASP A 149 3.75 7.93 17.52
N PHE A 150 3.69 7.49 16.27
CA PHE A 150 3.03 6.25 15.82
C PHE A 150 4.01 5.11 15.50
N PHE A 151 5.30 5.41 15.36
CA PHE A 151 6.31 4.46 14.89
C PHE A 151 7.61 4.50 15.71
N ASP A 152 7.97 3.38 16.37
CA ASP A 152 9.18 3.24 17.21
C ASP A 152 10.15 2.17 16.68
N GLY A 153 10.23 2.05 15.35
CA GLY A 153 10.85 0.91 14.65
C GLY A 153 9.81 -0.11 14.16
N ARG A 154 8.56 0.03 14.63
CA ARG A 154 7.35 -0.62 14.15
C ARG A 154 6.14 0.27 14.47
N TRP A 155 5.03 0.04 13.79
CA TRP A 155 3.77 0.69 14.14
C TRP A 155 3.34 0.30 15.56
N ILE A 156 2.86 1.28 16.33
CA ILE A 156 2.32 1.10 17.68
C ILE A 156 0.80 0.93 17.57
N PRO A 157 0.24 -0.30 17.64
CA PRO A 157 -1.17 -0.55 17.40
C PRO A 157 -2.12 0.22 18.31
N GLU A 158 -1.68 0.58 19.52
CA GLU A 158 -2.49 1.32 20.49
C GLU A 158 -2.61 2.82 20.17
N LYS A 159 -1.81 3.32 19.22
CA LYS A 159 -1.77 4.74 18.83
C LYS A 159 -2.17 4.97 17.37
N PHE A 160 -1.91 4.00 16.50
CA PHE A 160 -2.18 4.10 15.06
C PHE A 160 -2.71 2.77 14.52
N HIS A 161 -3.91 2.83 13.93
CA HIS A 161 -4.61 1.65 13.44
C HIS A 161 -4.46 1.49 11.93
N THR A 162 -3.58 0.60 11.49
CA THR A 162 -3.52 0.21 10.07
C THR A 162 -4.78 -0.56 9.68
N LEU A 163 -5.24 -0.36 8.45
CA LEU A 163 -6.38 -1.08 7.90
C LEU A 163 -5.97 -2.38 7.19
N HIS A 164 -6.87 -3.36 7.20
CA HIS A 164 -6.67 -4.67 6.62
C HIS A 164 -7.92 -5.08 5.84
N TYR A 165 -7.81 -5.25 4.52
CA TYR A 165 -8.99 -5.45 3.66
C TYR A 165 -9.59 -6.86 3.81
N LEU A 166 -10.87 -6.96 4.17
CA LEU A 166 -11.57 -8.23 4.39
C LEU A 166 -12.37 -8.66 3.15
N ALA A 167 -13.34 -7.85 2.72
CA ALA A 167 -14.14 -8.09 1.52
C ALA A 167 -15.09 -6.91 1.26
N GLY A 168 -15.32 -6.56 0.00
CA GLY A 168 -16.30 -5.54 -0.39
C GLY A 168 -15.96 -4.17 0.19
N ASN A 169 -16.71 -3.74 1.20
CA ASN A 169 -16.50 -2.51 1.97
C ASN A 169 -16.08 -2.78 3.43
N GLN A 170 -15.65 -3.99 3.75
CA GLN A 170 -15.26 -4.40 5.09
C GLN A 170 -13.74 -4.40 5.27
N TYR A 171 -13.30 -3.82 6.38
CA TYR A 171 -11.90 -3.70 6.77
C TYR A 171 -11.74 -4.09 8.25
N GLY A 172 -10.61 -4.68 8.59
CA GLY A 172 -10.16 -4.90 9.96
C GLY A 172 -9.13 -3.85 10.36
N LEU A 173 -8.93 -3.70 11.67
CA LEU A 173 -7.97 -2.77 12.27
C LEU A 173 -6.96 -3.52 13.12
N MET A 174 -5.71 -3.10 13.07
CA MET A 174 -4.67 -3.53 14.01
C MET A 174 -4.69 -2.64 15.25
N THR A 175 -5.28 -3.12 16.35
CA THR A 175 -5.61 -2.28 17.53
C THR A 175 -4.82 -2.60 18.79
N ARG A 176 -4.09 -3.72 18.82
CA ARG A 176 -3.35 -4.12 20.01
C ARG A 176 -2.15 -5.00 19.72
N THR A 177 -1.17 -4.89 20.60
CA THR A 177 -0.05 -5.80 20.73
C THR A 177 -0.45 -6.99 21.60
N VAL A 178 -0.04 -8.19 21.19
CA VAL A 178 -0.16 -9.40 22.01
C VAL A 178 1.19 -10.09 22.10
N GLU A 179 1.59 -10.47 23.31
CA GLU A 179 2.86 -11.15 23.55
C GLU A 179 2.66 -12.65 23.69
N ALA A 180 3.44 -13.44 22.95
CA ALA A 180 3.54 -14.87 23.19
C ALA A 180 4.24 -15.11 24.53
N ARG A 181 3.82 -16.14 25.28
CA ARG A 181 4.55 -16.57 26.48
C ARG A 181 5.88 -17.21 26.06
N GLY A 182 6.94 -16.40 26.01
CA GLY A 182 8.30 -16.85 25.74
C GLY A 182 9.29 -15.84 26.29
N LYS A 183 10.16 -16.30 27.20
CA LYS A 183 11.28 -15.49 27.72
C LYS A 183 12.18 -15.09 26.55
N ARG A 184 12.59 -13.83 26.54
CA ARG A 184 13.72 -13.36 25.72
C ARG A 184 14.96 -14.21 26.00
#